data_AF-A0A5E4WBB2-F1
#
_entry.id   AF-A0A5E4WBB2-F1
#
_cell.length_a   1.000
_cell.length_b   1.000
_cell.length_c   1.000
_cell.angle_alpha   90.00
_cell.angle_beta   90.00
_cell.angle_gamma   90.00
#
_symmetry.space_group_name_H-M   'P 1'
#
loop_
_entity.id
_entity.type
_entity.pdbx_description
1 polymer ?
#
loop_
_entity_poly.entity_id
_entity_poly.type
_entity_poly.pdbx_seq_one_letter_code
_entity_poly.pdbx_strand_id
1 'polypeptide(L)'
;MNKYWKTFASVCVTTIALTACQKEAQKEPTQPQTPAPAANILPPTPAPTPAPPPQPRHNYALNQNGTYGYEPALSEDDIRQGRATKALVMVRYVGLREGNYVLLIIDQNNPAIATRITCQAPCEFAQSQVMSNDYVLKTETVRVTPSSLLSAMIDDAMAGQLVAYGSRQNSPAASIATNNTGSASLGSTQGQPDTPVDAGGQLQQASFDCTKAKSIPEYLICHDPQLAASDRELASIFQQAKLAVQDQAAFTERTRKQWNYREKNCRDKDCLIAWYAYQKNTLTKIAQTGDVSAQ
;
A
#
# COMPACT_ATOMS: atom_id res chain seq x y z
N MET A 1 15.90 58.48 7.67
CA MET A 1 14.97 58.80 6.56
C MET A 1 13.91 57.70 6.54
N ASN A 2 12.60 57.85 6.70
CA ASN A 2 11.61 58.84 7.14
C ASN A 2 10.44 57.94 7.66
N LYS A 3 9.92 58.05 8.89
CA LYS A 3 9.05 59.08 9.50
C LYS A 3 7.55 59.01 9.10
N TYR A 4 6.72 58.63 10.08
CA TYR A 4 5.33 59.07 10.46
C TYR A 4 4.14 58.78 9.52
N TRP A 5 2.91 58.48 9.98
CA TRP A 5 1.97 59.31 10.78
C TRP A 5 0.71 58.48 11.23
N LYS A 6 0.40 58.32 12.53
CA LYS A 6 -0.66 58.98 13.39
C LYS A 6 -2.14 58.78 12.97
N THR A 7 -2.99 58.00 13.68
CA THR A 7 -3.87 58.31 14.87
C THR A 7 -5.07 59.25 14.66
N PHE A 8 -6.17 58.94 15.40
CA PHE A 8 -7.34 59.72 15.90
C PHE A 8 -8.71 59.12 15.46
N ALA A 9 -9.81 59.07 16.23
CA ALA A 9 -10.15 59.11 17.66
C ALA A 9 -11.70 59.09 17.83
N SER A 10 -12.17 58.87 19.08
CA SER A 10 -13.46 59.24 19.71
C SER A 10 -14.75 58.50 19.29
N VAL A 11 -15.51 57.79 20.15
CA VAL A 11 -16.10 58.02 21.50
C VAL A 11 -17.48 58.72 21.47
N CYS A 12 -18.51 58.05 22.04
CA CYS A 12 -19.69 58.51 22.83
C CYS A 12 -20.64 57.28 22.98
N VAL A 13 -20.92 56.61 24.12
CA VAL A 13 -21.55 56.98 25.42
C VAL A 13 -22.87 57.76 25.18
N THR A 14 -24.09 57.38 25.63
CA THR A 14 -24.68 57.18 26.99
C THR A 14 -26.17 56.72 26.83
N THR A 15 -26.66 55.64 27.47
CA THR A 15 -27.56 55.52 28.67
C THR A 15 -29.09 55.75 28.58
N ILE A 16 -29.84 54.69 28.98
CA ILE A 16 -30.95 54.58 29.97
C ILE A 16 -32.32 55.27 29.73
N ALA A 17 -33.44 54.50 29.79
CA ALA A 17 -34.50 54.59 30.84
C ALA A 17 -35.76 53.72 30.56
N LEU A 18 -36.41 53.31 31.66
CA LEU A 18 -37.57 52.41 31.80
C LEU A 18 -38.96 53.09 31.66
N THR A 19 -40.00 52.24 31.71
CA THR A 19 -41.34 52.35 32.37
C THR A 19 -42.64 52.64 31.59
N ALA A 20 -43.56 51.65 31.69
CA ALA A 20 -44.96 51.68 32.15
C ALA A 20 -46.19 51.98 31.21
N CYS A 21 -47.07 50.96 31.16
CA CYS A 21 -48.56 50.86 31.10
C CYS A 21 -49.48 52.02 30.67
N GLN A 22 -50.43 51.72 29.74
CA GLN A 22 -51.92 51.84 29.87
C GLN A 22 -52.58 51.38 28.55
N LYS A 23 -53.49 50.39 28.53
CA LYS A 23 -54.95 50.35 28.85
C LYS A 23 -55.85 50.92 27.74
N GLU A 24 -56.62 50.05 27.07
CA GLU A 24 -58.00 50.24 26.53
C GLU A 24 -58.40 48.91 25.84
N ALA A 25 -59.46 48.19 26.23
CA ALA A 25 -60.91 48.42 26.25
C ALA A 25 -61.59 47.53 25.19
N GLN A 26 -62.57 46.76 25.64
CA GLN A 26 -63.21 45.63 24.96
C GLN A 26 -64.12 46.04 23.79
N LYS A 27 -64.16 45.20 22.74
CA LYS A 27 -65.35 44.99 21.88
C LYS A 27 -65.41 43.53 21.45
N GLU A 28 -66.54 42.89 21.73
CA GLU A 28 -67.00 41.60 21.20
C GLU A 28 -68.46 41.83 20.71
N PRO A 29 -69.09 41.00 19.85
CA PRO A 29 -68.62 40.16 18.74
C PRO A 29 -69.23 40.63 17.39
N THR A 30 -68.63 40.26 16.26
CA THR A 30 -69.38 40.08 15.01
C THR A 30 -68.71 38.97 14.20
N GLN A 31 -69.31 37.78 14.23
CA GLN A 31 -69.09 36.75 13.20
C GLN A 31 -69.73 37.24 11.90
N PRO A 32 -69.11 37.04 10.72
CA PRO A 32 -69.16 35.71 10.12
C PRO A 32 -67.97 35.34 9.21
N GLN A 33 -67.96 34.05 8.85
CA GLN A 33 -67.25 33.38 7.75
C GLN A 33 -65.86 32.82 8.05
N THR A 34 -65.86 31.50 8.25
CA THR A 34 -64.73 30.58 8.24
C THR A 34 -63.99 30.64 6.90
N PRO A 35 -62.70 30.99 6.84
CA PRO A 35 -61.84 30.63 5.73
C PRO A 35 -61.46 29.15 5.86
N ALA A 36 -61.51 28.41 4.76
CA ALA A 36 -61.04 27.04 4.66
C ALA A 36 -59.60 26.88 5.24
N PRO A 37 -59.25 25.75 5.87
CA PRO A 37 -57.90 25.54 6.35
C PRO A 37 -56.94 25.50 5.16
N ALA A 38 -55.94 26.38 5.19
CA ALA A 38 -54.79 26.29 4.31
C ALA A 38 -54.14 24.92 4.49
N ALA A 39 -53.99 24.18 3.38
CA ALA A 39 -53.26 22.93 3.39
C ALA A 39 -51.82 23.19 3.87
N ASN A 40 -51.46 22.57 4.98
CA ASN A 40 -50.07 22.47 5.43
C ASN A 40 -49.29 21.73 4.35
N ILE A 41 -48.58 22.47 3.49
CA ILE A 41 -47.58 21.88 2.60
C ILE A 41 -46.40 21.52 3.50
N LEU A 42 -46.29 20.22 3.84
CA LEU A 42 -45.08 19.71 4.49
C LEU A 42 -43.86 20.03 3.60
N PRO A 43 -42.71 20.42 4.18
CA PRO A 43 -41.48 20.54 3.42
C PRO A 43 -41.15 19.18 2.77
N PRO A 44 -40.60 19.17 1.55
CA PRO A 44 -40.24 17.94 0.88
C PRO A 44 -39.22 17.19 1.75
N THR A 45 -39.52 15.92 2.01
CA THR A 45 -38.62 14.99 2.70
C THR A 45 -37.29 14.97 1.92
N PRO A 46 -36.12 15.16 2.56
CA PRO A 46 -34.85 15.01 1.87
C PRO A 46 -34.79 13.58 1.30
N ALA A 47 -34.44 13.47 0.03
CA ALA A 47 -34.29 12.19 -0.65
C ALA A 47 -33.35 11.29 0.19
N PRO A 48 -33.64 9.98 0.31
CA PRO A 48 -32.77 9.07 1.02
C PRO A 48 -31.38 9.10 0.37
N THR A 49 -30.37 9.50 1.15
CA THR A 49 -28.97 9.39 0.75
C THR A 49 -28.72 7.94 0.34
N PRO A 50 -28.13 7.68 -0.85
CA PRO A 50 -27.77 6.33 -1.24
C PRO A 50 -26.97 5.67 -0.12
N ALA A 51 -27.39 4.48 0.30
CA ALA A 51 -26.67 3.71 1.30
C ALA A 51 -25.20 3.58 0.85
N PRO A 52 -24.22 3.78 1.75
CA PRO A 52 -22.82 3.58 1.41
C PRO A 52 -22.64 2.21 0.77
N PRO A 53 -21.83 2.09 -0.30
CA PRO A 53 -21.54 0.80 -0.90
C PRO A 53 -21.06 -0.17 0.20
N PRO A 54 -21.41 -1.46 0.11
CA PRO A 54 -21.02 -2.46 1.11
C PRO A 54 -19.52 -2.34 1.37
N GLN A 55 -19.15 -2.20 2.64
CA GLN A 55 -17.75 -1.95 3.01
C GLN A 55 -16.86 -3.08 2.45
N PRO A 56 -15.69 -2.74 1.90
CA PRO A 56 -14.75 -3.76 1.46
C PRO A 56 -14.45 -4.67 2.65
N ARG A 57 -14.23 -5.97 2.39
CA ARG A 57 -13.89 -6.92 3.47
C ARG A 57 -12.54 -6.61 4.12
N HIS A 58 -11.80 -5.63 3.61
CA HIS A 58 -10.43 -5.26 3.96
C HIS A 58 -10.32 -3.80 4.39
N ASN A 59 -9.27 -3.48 5.14
CA ASN A 59 -9.02 -2.15 5.67
C ASN A 59 -8.18 -1.26 4.74
N TYR A 60 -7.45 -1.83 3.78
CA TYR A 60 -6.69 -1.02 2.81
C TYR A 60 -7.61 -0.23 1.87
N ALA A 61 -7.22 1.02 1.56
CA ALA A 61 -7.92 1.90 0.61
C ALA A 61 -7.45 1.72 -0.84
N LEU A 62 -6.23 1.20 -1.02
CA LEU A 62 -5.59 1.03 -2.32
C LEU A 62 -4.79 -0.27 -2.34
N ASN A 63 -4.81 -0.99 -3.46
CA ASN A 63 -3.86 -2.06 -3.74
C ASN A 63 -3.28 -1.85 -5.14
N GLN A 64 -1.97 -1.68 -5.23
CA GLN A 64 -1.23 -1.60 -6.48
C GLN A 64 -0.04 -2.54 -6.42
N ASN A 65 -0.05 -3.56 -7.28
CA ASN A 65 1.04 -4.50 -7.46
C ASN A 65 1.50 -5.15 -6.13
N GLY A 66 0.56 -5.49 -5.23
CA GLY A 66 0.89 -6.09 -3.92
C GLY A 66 1.44 -5.09 -2.89
N THR A 67 1.28 -3.79 -3.16
CA THR A 67 1.52 -2.70 -2.20
C THR A 67 0.17 -2.12 -1.81
N TYR A 68 -0.13 -2.15 -0.51
CA TYR A 68 -1.41 -1.80 0.07
C TYR A 68 -1.33 -0.44 0.75
N GLY A 69 -2.21 0.48 0.38
CA GLY A 69 -2.27 1.83 0.96
C GLY A 69 -3.34 1.92 2.04
N TYR A 70 -2.95 2.35 3.23
CA TYR A 70 -3.83 2.55 4.38
C TYR A 70 -3.96 4.03 4.71
N GLU A 71 -5.19 4.49 4.95
CA GLU A 71 -5.45 5.88 5.28
C GLU A 71 -5.22 6.14 6.77
N PRO A 72 -4.27 7.02 7.14
CA PRO A 72 -4.10 7.41 8.53
C PRO A 72 -5.28 8.27 8.99
N ALA A 73 -5.69 8.10 10.24
CA ALA A 73 -6.61 9.02 10.89
C ALA A 73 -6.08 10.47 10.89
N LEU A 74 -7.00 11.42 10.69
CA LEU A 74 -6.77 12.84 10.90
C LEU A 74 -6.75 13.15 12.40
N SER A 75 -5.82 13.99 12.82
CA SER A 75 -5.82 14.56 14.16
C SER A 75 -6.80 15.74 14.26
N GLU A 76 -7.17 16.16 15.48
CA GLU A 76 -7.97 17.37 15.68
C GLU A 76 -7.30 18.62 15.10
N ASP A 77 -5.97 18.67 15.17
CA ASP A 77 -5.18 19.75 14.59
C ASP A 77 -5.23 19.73 13.06
N ASP A 78 -5.16 18.55 12.43
CA ASP A 78 -5.35 18.40 10.99
C ASP A 78 -6.72 18.97 10.56
N ILE A 79 -7.78 18.60 11.30
CA ILE A 79 -9.14 19.07 11.02
C ILE A 79 -9.24 20.59 11.21
N ARG A 80 -8.66 21.14 12.27
CA ARG A 80 -8.66 22.59 12.55
C ARG A 80 -7.91 23.38 11.48
N GLN A 81 -6.89 22.77 10.87
CA GLN A 81 -6.15 23.33 9.75
C GLN A 81 -6.86 23.14 8.39
N GLY A 82 -8.08 22.59 8.37
CA GLY A 82 -8.84 22.34 7.16
C GLY A 82 -8.27 21.20 6.31
N ARG A 83 -7.44 20.33 6.88
CA ARG A 83 -6.89 19.17 6.17
C ARG A 83 -7.97 18.10 6.07
N ALA A 84 -8.35 17.78 4.84
CA ALA A 84 -9.38 16.78 4.56
C ALA A 84 -8.84 15.34 4.48
N THR A 85 -7.55 15.15 4.16
CA THR A 85 -6.94 13.82 3.94
C THR A 85 -5.45 13.81 4.30
N LYS A 86 -4.89 12.63 4.53
CA LYS A 86 -3.44 12.40 4.67
C LYS A 86 -2.94 11.46 3.58
N ALA A 87 -1.63 11.51 3.31
CA ALA A 87 -1.00 10.56 2.41
C ALA A 87 -1.18 9.13 2.94
N LEU A 88 -1.41 8.17 2.03
CA LEU A 88 -1.54 6.77 2.39
C LEU A 88 -0.22 6.22 2.94
N VAL A 89 -0.32 5.40 3.98
CA VAL A 89 0.79 4.56 4.43
C VAL A 89 0.84 3.33 3.56
N MET A 90 1.93 3.18 2.82
CA MET A 90 2.10 2.04 1.92
C MET A 90 2.76 0.88 2.63
N VAL A 91 2.18 -0.30 2.48
CA VAL A 91 2.57 -1.52 3.16
C VAL A 91 2.73 -2.64 2.15
N ARG A 92 3.76 -3.46 2.33
CA ARG A 92 3.90 -4.74 1.65
C ARG A 92 3.89 -5.84 2.68
N TYR A 93 3.00 -6.79 2.49
CA TYR A 93 2.99 -8.00 3.30
C TYR A 93 4.08 -8.94 2.77
N VAL A 94 5.01 -9.35 3.63
CA VAL A 94 6.08 -10.30 3.28
C VAL A 94 5.60 -11.74 3.44
N GLY A 95 4.61 -11.98 4.30
CA GLY A 95 4.10 -13.31 4.59
C GLY A 95 4.23 -13.69 6.06
N LEU A 96 3.85 -14.93 6.35
CA LEU A 96 4.11 -15.59 7.63
C LEU A 96 5.51 -16.24 7.58
N ARG A 97 6.36 -15.94 8.55
CA ARG A 97 7.74 -16.41 8.68
C ARG A 97 7.99 -16.88 10.10
N GLU A 98 8.27 -18.16 10.27
CA GLU A 98 8.55 -18.75 11.60
C GLU A 98 7.43 -18.43 12.61
N GLY A 99 6.17 -18.43 12.15
CA GLY A 99 5.00 -18.09 12.97
C GLY A 99 4.74 -16.58 13.13
N ASN A 100 5.58 -15.71 12.57
CA ASN A 100 5.44 -14.26 12.64
C ASN A 100 4.90 -13.67 11.33
N TYR A 101 3.87 -12.84 11.40
CA TYR A 101 3.46 -11.97 10.31
C TYR A 101 4.51 -10.88 10.13
N VAL A 102 4.98 -10.70 8.89
CA VAL A 102 5.98 -9.70 8.55
C VAL A 102 5.39 -8.70 7.56
N LEU A 103 5.36 -7.42 7.94
CA LEU A 103 4.90 -6.32 7.11
C LEU A 103 6.06 -5.32 6.92
N LEU A 104 6.14 -4.72 5.74
CA LEU A 104 7.09 -3.65 5.43
C LEU A 104 6.31 -2.38 5.09
N ILE A 105 6.38 -1.39 5.98
CA ILE A 105 5.91 -0.04 5.71
C ILE A 105 7.01 0.68 4.92
N ILE A 106 6.71 1.11 3.70
CA ILE A 106 7.67 1.75 2.81
C ILE A 106 7.44 3.26 2.76
N ASP A 107 8.53 4.02 2.79
CA ASP A 107 8.49 5.46 2.52
C ASP A 107 8.59 5.68 1.00
N GLN A 108 7.55 6.27 0.41
CA GLN A 108 7.51 6.55 -1.03
C GLN A 108 8.54 7.60 -1.45
N ASN A 109 8.92 8.52 -0.56
CA ASN A 109 9.86 9.59 -0.85
C ASN A 109 11.31 9.15 -0.61
N ASN A 110 11.52 8.19 0.29
CA ASN A 110 12.82 7.65 0.60
C ASN A 110 12.80 6.12 0.62
N PRO A 111 12.97 5.45 -0.53
CA PRO A 111 12.90 3.99 -0.63
C PRO A 111 14.04 3.26 0.09
N ALA A 112 15.05 3.99 0.58
CA ALA A 112 16.08 3.44 1.45
C ALA A 112 15.58 3.21 2.87
N ILE A 113 14.52 3.90 3.30
CA ILE A 113 13.95 3.75 4.65
C ILE A 113 12.67 2.92 4.58
N ALA A 114 12.61 1.87 5.39
CA ALA A 114 11.41 1.06 5.57
C ALA A 114 11.25 0.67 7.04
N THR A 115 10.02 0.54 7.51
CA THR A 115 9.74 0.02 8.85
C THR A 115 9.21 -1.40 8.73
N ARG A 116 9.98 -2.37 9.25
CA ARG A 116 9.55 -3.76 9.35
C ARG A 116 8.73 -3.95 10.62
N ILE A 117 7.52 -4.45 10.48
CA ILE A 117 6.69 -4.88 11.58
C ILE A 117 6.63 -6.40 11.61
N THR A 118 6.92 -6.99 12.76
CA THR A 118 6.90 -8.43 12.98
C THR A 118 6.05 -8.75 14.21
N CYS A 119 5.07 -9.64 14.10
CA CYS A 119 4.29 -10.11 15.25
C CYS A 119 3.83 -11.56 15.10
N GLN A 120 3.71 -12.29 16.20
CA GLN A 120 3.07 -13.61 16.24
C GLN A 120 1.62 -13.45 16.69
N ALA A 121 0.69 -14.23 16.11
CA ALA A 121 -0.71 -14.25 16.55
C ALA A 121 -0.79 -14.50 18.08
N PRO A 122 -1.61 -13.74 18.83
CA PRO A 122 -2.68 -12.82 18.39
C PRO A 122 -2.25 -11.37 18.11
N CYS A 123 -0.95 -11.10 17.97
CA CYS A 123 -0.39 -9.79 17.59
C CYS A 123 -0.75 -8.61 18.52
N GLU A 124 -0.97 -8.84 19.82
CA GLU A 124 -1.15 -7.76 20.81
C GLU A 124 0.05 -6.80 20.88
N PHE A 125 1.24 -7.34 20.60
CA PHE A 125 2.48 -6.60 20.50
C PHE A 125 3.18 -6.95 19.19
N ALA A 126 3.85 -5.97 18.61
CA ALA A 126 4.64 -6.14 17.41
C ALA A 126 6.02 -5.52 17.61
N GLN A 127 7.04 -6.17 17.08
CA GLN A 127 8.36 -5.59 16.96
C GLN A 127 8.39 -4.68 15.74
N SER A 128 8.72 -3.41 15.95
CA SER A 128 8.93 -2.41 14.92
C SER A 128 10.41 -2.15 14.73
N GLN A 129 10.90 -2.34 13.52
CA GLN A 129 12.30 -2.13 13.15
C GLN A 129 12.39 -1.11 12.03
N VAL A 130 12.93 0.07 12.32
CA VAL A 130 13.25 1.05 11.27
C VAL A 130 14.55 0.62 10.60
N MET A 131 14.49 0.35 9.30
CA MET A 131 15.58 -0.10 8.48
C MET A 131 16.04 1.02 7.54
N SER A 132 17.35 1.14 7.35
CA SER A 132 17.96 1.91 6.26
C SER A 132 18.79 0.98 5.39
N ASN A 133 18.33 0.76 4.16
CA ASN A 133 18.77 -0.32 3.30
C ASN A 133 18.64 -1.66 4.05
N ASP A 134 19.77 -2.33 4.31
CA ASP A 134 19.81 -3.63 4.99
C ASP A 134 20.13 -3.51 6.50
N TYR A 135 20.31 -2.29 7.03
CA TYR A 135 20.68 -2.07 8.43
C TYR A 135 19.47 -1.68 9.26
N VAL A 136 19.31 -2.34 10.41
CA VAL A 136 18.32 -1.94 11.41
C VAL A 136 18.87 -0.74 12.20
N LEU A 137 18.23 0.42 12.03
CA LEU A 137 18.57 1.65 12.72
C LEU A 137 17.96 1.73 14.12
N LYS A 138 16.74 1.20 14.29
CA LYS A 138 15.99 1.26 15.55
C LYS A 138 15.10 0.04 15.68
N THR A 139 15.04 -0.54 16.88
CA THR A 139 14.09 -1.61 17.22
C THR A 139 13.29 -1.20 18.44
N GLU A 140 11.97 -1.33 18.36
CA GLU A 140 11.04 -1.05 19.45
C GLU A 140 9.97 -2.14 19.51
N THR A 141 9.40 -2.37 20.70
CA THR A 141 8.20 -3.20 20.84
C THR A 141 7.02 -2.26 21.02
N VAL A 142 6.02 -2.39 20.15
CA VAL A 142 4.85 -1.51 20.10
C VAL A 142 3.61 -2.32 20.41
N ARG A 143 2.68 -1.73 21.17
CA ARG A 143 1.37 -2.33 21.41
C ARG A 143 0.47 -2.08 20.20
N VAL A 144 -0.16 -3.12 19.68
CA VAL A 144 -1.14 -3.02 18.60
C VAL A 144 -2.51 -2.83 19.23
N THR A 145 -3.12 -1.66 19.02
CA THR A 145 -4.47 -1.38 19.54
C THR A 145 -5.50 -1.47 18.42
N PRO A 146 -6.74 -1.93 18.68
CA PRO A 146 -7.74 -2.15 17.62
C PRO A 146 -8.06 -0.92 16.76
N SER A 147 -7.95 0.28 17.33
CA SER A 147 -8.20 1.55 16.62
C SER A 147 -6.96 2.11 15.92
N SER A 148 -5.82 1.43 16.00
CA SER A 148 -4.58 1.88 15.37
C SER A 148 -4.54 1.49 13.91
N LEU A 149 -3.88 2.32 13.11
CA LEU A 149 -3.56 2.01 11.72
C LEU A 149 -2.79 0.69 11.59
N LEU A 150 -1.97 0.36 12.60
CA LEU A 150 -1.21 -0.88 12.61
C LEU A 150 -2.10 -2.12 12.77
N SER A 151 -3.17 -2.03 13.57
CA SER A 151 -4.16 -3.13 13.68
C SER A 151 -4.81 -3.41 12.35
N ALA A 152 -5.28 -2.37 11.64
CA ALA A 152 -5.88 -2.52 10.32
C ALA A 152 -4.98 -3.29 9.33
N MET A 153 -3.67 -2.99 9.35
CA MET A 153 -2.69 -3.70 8.51
C MET A 153 -2.52 -5.17 8.92
N ILE A 154 -2.43 -5.43 10.22
CA ILE A 154 -2.23 -6.78 10.76
C ILE A 154 -3.50 -7.62 10.62
N ASP A 155 -4.68 -7.03 10.81
CA ASP A 155 -5.98 -7.69 10.67
C ASP A 155 -6.19 -8.18 9.24
N ASP A 156 -5.88 -7.35 8.24
CA ASP A 156 -5.91 -7.77 6.83
C ASP A 156 -4.91 -8.93 6.58
N ALA A 157 -3.73 -8.91 7.21
CA ALA A 157 -2.74 -9.97 7.08
C ALA A 157 -3.21 -11.29 7.72
N MET A 158 -3.74 -11.23 8.96
CA MET A 158 -4.26 -12.38 9.68
C MET A 158 -5.53 -12.96 9.04
N ALA A 159 -6.35 -12.10 8.41
CA ALA A 159 -7.55 -12.50 7.68
C ALA A 159 -7.23 -13.06 6.27
N GLY A 160 -5.96 -13.13 5.87
CA GLY A 160 -5.55 -13.65 4.56
C GLY A 160 -5.93 -12.76 3.38
N GLN A 161 -6.12 -11.46 3.63
CA GLN A 161 -6.55 -10.48 2.63
C GLN A 161 -5.36 -9.80 1.93
N LEU A 162 -4.20 -9.84 2.57
CA LEU A 162 -2.96 -9.41 1.97
C LEU A 162 -2.27 -10.58 1.29
N VAL A 163 -1.82 -10.30 0.08
CA VAL A 163 -1.05 -11.25 -0.70
C VAL A 163 0.40 -10.94 -0.47
N ALA A 164 1.16 -11.98 -0.11
CA ALA A 164 2.58 -11.85 0.08
C ALA A 164 3.18 -11.24 -1.19
N TYR A 165 3.81 -10.08 -1.04
CA TYR A 165 4.46 -9.37 -2.13
C TYR A 165 5.42 -10.32 -2.83
N GLY A 166 5.55 -10.22 -4.15
CA GLY A 166 6.36 -11.15 -4.94
C GLY A 166 5.74 -12.52 -5.18
N SER A 167 4.70 -12.96 -4.47
CA SER A 167 3.99 -14.21 -4.82
C SER A 167 3.15 -14.02 -6.09
N ARG A 168 3.12 -15.02 -6.98
CA ARG A 168 2.25 -15.00 -8.17
C ARG A 168 0.79 -14.92 -7.73
N GLN A 169 0.13 -13.79 -7.97
CA GLN A 169 -1.33 -13.76 -7.98
C GLN A 169 -1.82 -14.46 -9.25
N ASN A 170 -2.32 -15.69 -9.14
CA ASN A 170 -3.44 -16.09 -9.99
C ASN A 170 -4.62 -15.22 -9.54
N SER A 171 -4.80 -14.06 -10.16
CA SER A 171 -6.08 -13.35 -10.07
C SER A 171 -7.16 -14.26 -10.70
N PRO A 172 -8.34 -14.41 -10.08
CA PRO A 172 -9.44 -15.09 -10.71
C PRO A 172 -9.93 -14.21 -11.85
N ALA A 173 -9.43 -14.47 -13.06
CA ALA A 173 -10.06 -13.99 -14.27
C ALA A 173 -11.47 -14.58 -14.29
N ALA A 174 -12.44 -13.68 -14.45
CA ALA A 174 -13.86 -13.97 -14.57
C ALA A 174 -14.11 -15.25 -15.38
N SER A 175 -14.89 -16.15 -14.81
CA SER A 175 -15.45 -17.31 -15.48
C SER A 175 -16.35 -16.85 -16.63
N ILE A 176 -15.77 -16.72 -17.82
CA ILE A 176 -16.54 -16.82 -19.05
C ILE A 176 -16.84 -18.30 -19.21
N ALA A 177 -18.06 -18.66 -18.85
CA ALA A 177 -18.64 -19.95 -19.14
C ALA A 177 -18.70 -20.13 -20.66
N THR A 178 -17.86 -21.02 -21.20
CA THR A 178 -18.06 -21.56 -22.54
C THR A 178 -18.46 -23.01 -22.38
N ASN A 179 -19.76 -23.26 -22.53
CA ASN A 179 -20.31 -24.60 -22.65
C ASN A 179 -19.67 -25.28 -23.86
N ASN A 180 -18.97 -26.40 -23.65
CA ASN A 180 -18.88 -27.42 -24.67
C ASN A 180 -18.74 -28.81 -24.06
N THR A 181 -19.86 -29.52 -24.13
CA THR A 181 -20.03 -30.97 -24.03
C THR A 181 -19.26 -31.69 -25.14
N GLY A 182 -18.55 -32.76 -24.79
CA GLY A 182 -18.32 -33.87 -25.73
C GLY A 182 -16.96 -34.57 -25.66
N SER A 183 -16.93 -35.64 -24.86
CA SER A 183 -16.22 -36.92 -25.11
C SER A 183 -14.68 -36.91 -25.19
N ALA A 184 -13.96 -37.38 -24.17
CA ALA A 184 -13.74 -38.78 -23.75
C ALA A 184 -12.51 -39.47 -24.40
N SER A 185 -11.44 -39.61 -23.60
CA SER A 185 -10.62 -40.84 -23.42
C SER A 185 -9.65 -40.59 -22.25
N LEU A 186 -9.96 -40.95 -21.00
CA LEU A 186 -9.72 -42.25 -20.34
C LEU A 186 -8.30 -42.82 -20.44
N GLY A 187 -7.64 -42.84 -19.28
CA GLY A 187 -6.47 -43.64 -18.90
C GLY A 187 -5.35 -42.77 -18.29
N SER A 188 -5.00 -42.79 -17.00
CA SER A 188 -5.35 -43.72 -15.91
C SER A 188 -4.89 -43.11 -14.57
N THR A 189 -5.78 -43.23 -13.58
CA THR A 189 -5.57 -43.59 -12.17
C THR A 189 -4.38 -43.02 -11.38
N GLN A 190 -4.70 -42.16 -10.41
CA GLN A 190 -4.37 -42.41 -9.00
C GLN A 190 -5.29 -41.58 -8.10
N GLY A 191 -6.05 -42.26 -7.23
CA GLY A 191 -6.82 -41.61 -6.17
C GLY A 191 -5.97 -41.36 -4.93
N GLN A 192 -6.19 -40.24 -4.27
CA GLN A 192 -6.11 -40.04 -2.82
C GLN A 192 -6.86 -38.73 -2.46
N PRO A 193 -7.31 -38.59 -1.20
CA PRO A 193 -8.49 -37.82 -0.82
C PRO A 193 -8.19 -36.32 -0.66
N ASP A 194 -9.26 -35.54 -0.76
CA ASP A 194 -9.33 -34.12 -0.44
C ASP A 194 -8.74 -33.84 0.96
N THR A 195 -7.50 -33.34 0.99
CA THR A 195 -6.97 -32.54 2.09
C THR A 195 -6.60 -31.16 1.54
N PRO A 196 -6.84 -30.07 2.28
CA PRO A 196 -6.46 -28.73 1.85
C PRO A 196 -4.94 -28.63 1.86
N VAL A 197 -4.31 -28.71 0.69
CA VAL A 197 -2.88 -28.46 0.52
C VAL A 197 -2.65 -26.95 0.62
N ASP A 198 -2.16 -26.57 1.79
CA ASP A 198 -1.36 -25.39 2.12
C ASP A 198 -0.89 -24.57 0.90
N ALA A 199 -1.44 -23.36 0.75
CA ALA A 199 -1.04 -22.36 -0.25
C ALA A 199 0.25 -21.64 0.18
N GLY A 200 1.28 -22.40 0.56
CA GLY A 200 2.65 -21.93 0.67
C GLY A 200 3.26 -21.80 -0.72
N GLY A 201 3.22 -20.59 -1.29
CA GLY A 201 3.79 -20.31 -2.62
C GLY A 201 5.23 -20.84 -2.74
N GLN A 202 5.42 -21.87 -3.56
CA GLN A 202 6.71 -22.54 -3.71
C GLN A 202 7.78 -21.55 -4.20
N LEU A 203 8.93 -21.54 -3.50
CA LEU A 203 10.09 -20.76 -3.92
C LEU A 203 10.48 -21.16 -5.35
N GLN A 204 10.67 -20.16 -6.20
CA GLN A 204 11.16 -20.36 -7.55
C GLN A 204 12.65 -20.74 -7.50
N GLN A 205 13.12 -21.47 -8.51
CA GLN A 205 14.53 -21.75 -8.64
C GLN A 205 15.26 -20.53 -9.22
N ALA A 206 16.01 -19.79 -8.42
CA ALA A 206 16.91 -18.74 -8.90
C ALA A 206 18.32 -19.31 -9.18
N SER A 207 19.25 -18.45 -9.60
CA SER A 207 20.69 -18.80 -9.68
C SER A 207 21.37 -18.81 -8.31
N PHE A 208 20.66 -18.39 -7.27
CA PHE A 208 21.06 -18.44 -5.87
C PHE A 208 20.06 -19.25 -5.03
N ASP A 209 20.45 -19.53 -3.79
CA ASP A 209 19.63 -20.27 -2.83
C ASP A 209 18.51 -19.40 -2.27
N CYS A 210 17.29 -19.63 -2.75
CA CYS A 210 16.12 -18.86 -2.34
C CYS A 210 15.75 -19.01 -0.86
N THR A 211 16.24 -20.03 -0.17
CA THR A 211 16.05 -20.17 1.29
C THR A 211 16.92 -19.18 2.08
N LYS A 212 17.91 -18.57 1.43
CA LYS A 212 18.85 -17.61 2.02
C LYS A 212 18.66 -16.19 1.51
N ALA A 213 17.53 -15.92 0.84
CA ALA A 213 17.20 -14.58 0.37
C ALA A 213 17.14 -13.60 1.56
N LYS A 214 17.90 -12.51 1.48
CA LYS A 214 18.05 -11.51 2.55
C LYS A 214 17.57 -10.12 2.13
N SER A 215 17.60 -9.83 0.84
CA SER A 215 17.24 -8.51 0.31
C SER A 215 15.87 -8.51 -0.38
N ILE A 216 15.31 -7.32 -0.56
CA ILE A 216 14.05 -7.12 -1.30
C ILE A 216 14.17 -7.66 -2.74
N PRO A 217 15.23 -7.34 -3.51
CA PRO A 217 15.48 -7.96 -4.81
C PRO A 217 15.51 -9.48 -4.80
N GLU A 218 16.28 -10.09 -3.89
CA GLU A 218 16.39 -11.56 -3.81
C GLU A 218 15.05 -12.21 -3.51
N TYR A 219 14.31 -11.64 -2.56
CA TYR A 219 12.98 -12.09 -2.22
C TYR A 219 12.02 -12.01 -3.42
N LEU A 220 12.02 -10.88 -4.14
CA LEU A 220 11.24 -10.70 -5.36
C LEU A 220 11.58 -11.75 -6.43
N ILE A 221 12.87 -12.00 -6.65
CA ILE A 221 13.34 -13.02 -7.59
C ILE A 221 12.86 -14.41 -7.19
N CYS A 222 12.87 -14.74 -5.91
CA CYS A 222 12.49 -16.05 -5.41
C CYS A 222 10.99 -16.35 -5.43
N HIS A 223 10.13 -15.35 -5.57
CA HIS A 223 8.68 -15.55 -5.56
C HIS A 223 8.04 -15.23 -6.92
N ASP A 224 8.74 -14.50 -7.80
CA ASP A 224 8.28 -14.21 -9.16
C ASP A 224 9.02 -15.09 -10.19
N PRO A 225 8.29 -15.80 -11.06
CA PRO A 225 8.88 -16.74 -12.00
C PRO A 225 9.63 -16.12 -13.16
N GLN A 226 9.19 -14.93 -13.57
CA GLN A 226 9.78 -14.20 -14.68
C GLN A 226 11.10 -13.61 -14.21
N LEU A 227 11.16 -13.11 -12.98
CA LEU A 227 12.39 -12.68 -12.34
C LEU A 227 13.34 -13.86 -12.09
N ALA A 228 12.85 -14.98 -11.55
CA ALA A 228 13.66 -16.19 -11.38
C ALA A 228 14.24 -16.72 -12.71
N ALA A 229 13.44 -16.73 -13.78
CA ALA A 229 13.92 -17.08 -15.11
C ALA A 229 14.99 -16.11 -15.61
N SER A 230 14.76 -14.80 -15.42
CA SER A 230 15.73 -13.77 -15.80
C SER A 230 17.04 -13.86 -15.03
N ASP A 231 16.98 -14.26 -13.77
CA ASP A 231 18.13 -14.48 -12.91
C ASP A 231 18.99 -15.66 -13.41
N ARG A 232 18.36 -16.81 -13.70
CA ARG A 232 19.06 -17.98 -14.28
C ARG A 232 19.67 -17.66 -15.64
N GLU A 233 18.94 -16.94 -16.49
CA GLU A 233 19.45 -16.52 -17.80
C GLU A 233 20.65 -15.57 -17.67
N LEU A 234 20.56 -14.58 -16.79
CA LEU A 234 21.67 -13.66 -16.53
C LEU A 234 22.91 -14.39 -16.01
N ALA A 235 22.73 -15.40 -15.14
CA ALA A 235 23.83 -16.20 -14.64
C ALA A 235 24.58 -16.93 -15.76
N SER A 236 23.85 -17.48 -16.74
CA SER A 236 24.45 -18.09 -17.93
C SER A 236 25.25 -17.07 -18.75
N ILE A 237 24.67 -15.91 -19.05
CA ILE A 237 25.32 -14.85 -19.83
C ILE A 237 26.55 -14.31 -19.08
N PHE A 238 26.47 -14.17 -17.76
CA PHE A 238 27.58 -13.75 -16.92
C PHE A 238 28.78 -14.70 -17.04
N GLN A 239 28.57 -16.02 -17.04
CA GLN A 239 29.67 -16.97 -17.23
C GLN A 239 30.30 -16.84 -18.62
N GLN A 240 29.49 -16.66 -19.67
CA GLN A 240 30.00 -16.43 -21.03
C GLN A 240 30.84 -15.15 -21.10
N ALA A 241 30.35 -14.05 -20.55
CA ALA A 241 31.07 -12.78 -20.47
C ALA A 241 32.37 -12.92 -19.68
N LYS A 242 32.33 -13.61 -18.53
CA LYS A 242 33.50 -13.86 -17.68
C LYS A 242 34.60 -14.64 -18.41
N LEU A 243 34.25 -15.58 -19.29
CA LEU A 243 35.21 -16.35 -20.07
C LEU A 243 35.79 -15.57 -21.25
N ALA A 244 35.04 -14.60 -21.79
CA ALA A 244 35.44 -13.83 -22.97
C ALA A 244 36.29 -12.59 -22.64
N VAL A 245 36.15 -12.02 -21.44
CA VAL A 245 36.81 -10.75 -21.11
C VAL A 245 38.32 -10.86 -21.01
N GLN A 246 39.01 -9.86 -21.57
CA GLN A 246 40.46 -9.74 -21.48
C GLN A 246 40.90 -9.14 -20.13
N ASP A 247 40.14 -8.17 -19.60
CA ASP A 247 40.39 -7.55 -18.30
C ASP A 247 39.40 -8.08 -17.25
N GLN A 248 39.83 -9.10 -16.53
CA GLN A 248 39.05 -9.74 -15.46
C GLN A 248 38.78 -8.80 -14.28
N ALA A 249 39.70 -7.88 -13.98
CA ALA A 249 39.58 -6.96 -12.85
C ALA A 249 38.52 -5.89 -13.13
N ALA A 250 38.58 -5.27 -14.32
CA ALA A 250 37.56 -4.33 -14.76
C ALA A 250 36.18 -4.99 -14.86
N PHE A 251 36.10 -6.23 -15.36
CA PHE A 251 34.83 -6.97 -15.43
C PHE A 251 34.23 -7.15 -14.04
N THR A 252 35.03 -7.65 -13.09
CA THR A 252 34.61 -7.86 -11.70
C THR A 252 34.08 -6.57 -11.07
N GLU A 253 34.79 -5.46 -11.28
CA GLU A 253 34.40 -4.15 -10.76
C GLU A 253 33.08 -3.65 -11.37
N ARG A 254 32.92 -3.78 -12.70
CA ARG A 254 31.67 -3.41 -13.39
C ARG A 254 30.49 -4.21 -12.85
N THR A 255 30.62 -5.52 -12.76
CA THR A 255 29.52 -6.39 -12.32
C THR A 255 29.20 -6.17 -10.86
N ARG A 256 30.21 -5.96 -10.00
CA ARG A 256 30.00 -5.60 -8.60
C ARG A 256 29.20 -4.30 -8.46
N LYS A 257 29.52 -3.26 -9.24
CA LYS A 257 28.75 -2.00 -9.25
C LYS A 257 27.30 -2.23 -9.66
N GLN A 258 27.06 -3.05 -10.69
CA GLN A 258 25.70 -3.33 -11.18
C GLN A 258 24.87 -4.15 -10.18
N TRP A 259 25.47 -5.11 -9.49
CA TRP A 259 24.79 -5.88 -8.44
C TRP A 259 24.49 -4.98 -7.25
N ASN A 260 25.45 -4.16 -6.81
CA ASN A 260 25.21 -3.17 -5.75
C ASN A 260 24.11 -2.17 -6.13
N TYR A 261 24.03 -1.76 -7.40
CA TYR A 261 22.94 -0.91 -7.88
C TYR A 261 21.59 -1.61 -7.74
N ARG A 262 21.48 -2.88 -8.18
CA ARG A 262 20.25 -3.67 -8.02
C ARG A 262 19.82 -3.75 -6.55
N GLU A 263 20.75 -4.11 -5.66
CA GLU A 263 20.49 -4.23 -4.23
C GLU A 263 20.01 -2.92 -3.61
N LYS A 264 20.57 -1.79 -4.02
CA LYS A 264 20.24 -0.47 -3.45
C LYS A 264 18.98 0.15 -4.04
N ASN A 265 18.72 -0.02 -5.34
CA ASN A 265 17.73 0.80 -6.04
C ASN A 265 16.46 0.04 -6.39
N CYS A 266 16.53 -1.28 -6.61
CA CYS A 266 15.34 -2.02 -7.00
C CYS A 266 14.52 -2.46 -5.80
N ARG A 267 13.26 -2.03 -5.77
CA ARG A 267 12.28 -2.39 -4.75
C ARG A 267 11.06 -3.06 -5.34
N ASP A 268 10.91 -3.11 -6.66
CA ASP A 268 9.77 -3.74 -7.31
C ASP A 268 10.15 -4.55 -8.55
N LYS A 269 9.14 -5.27 -9.06
CA LYS A 269 9.27 -6.12 -10.24
C LYS A 269 9.68 -5.32 -11.47
N ASP A 270 9.11 -4.13 -11.68
CA ASP A 270 9.38 -3.34 -12.88
C ASP A 270 10.82 -2.82 -12.90
N CYS A 271 11.36 -2.37 -11.76
CA CYS A 271 12.78 -2.05 -11.64
C CYS A 271 13.67 -3.25 -11.96
N LEU A 272 13.35 -4.43 -11.40
CA LEU A 272 14.14 -5.63 -11.65
C LEU A 272 14.07 -6.08 -13.11
N ILE A 273 12.91 -6.00 -13.75
CA ILE A 273 12.75 -6.29 -15.18
C ILE A 273 13.65 -5.35 -16.01
N ALA A 274 13.58 -4.05 -15.75
CA ALA A 274 14.40 -3.06 -16.46
C ALA A 274 15.89 -3.30 -16.24
N TRP A 275 16.30 -3.58 -14.99
CA TRP A 275 17.68 -3.88 -14.64
C TRP A 275 18.19 -5.16 -15.33
N TYR A 276 17.42 -6.25 -15.31
CA TYR A 276 17.78 -7.49 -15.99
C TYR A 276 17.91 -7.28 -17.49
N ALA A 277 16.99 -6.54 -18.12
CA ALA A 277 17.07 -6.24 -19.55
C ALA A 277 18.37 -5.50 -19.91
N TYR A 278 18.69 -4.44 -19.16
CA TYR A 278 19.93 -3.68 -19.32
C TYR A 278 21.17 -4.56 -19.13
N GLN A 279 21.20 -5.33 -18.05
CA GLN A 279 22.38 -6.10 -17.67
C GLN A 279 22.61 -7.28 -18.61
N LYS A 280 21.56 -7.97 -19.05
CA LYS A 280 21.67 -9.03 -20.06
C LYS A 280 22.21 -8.48 -21.38
N ASN A 281 21.70 -7.34 -21.85
CA ASN A 281 22.18 -6.71 -23.09
C ASN A 281 23.68 -6.36 -22.99
N THR A 282 24.05 -5.68 -21.91
CA THR A 282 25.44 -5.31 -21.62
C THR A 282 26.36 -6.54 -21.61
N LEU A 283 26.04 -7.56 -20.80
CA LEU A 283 26.89 -8.74 -20.67
C LEU A 283 26.93 -9.58 -21.94
N THR A 284 25.86 -9.58 -22.75
CA THR A 284 25.85 -10.25 -24.05
C THR A 284 26.87 -9.63 -24.99
N LYS A 285 26.95 -8.28 -25.04
CA LYS A 285 27.94 -7.59 -25.86
C LYS A 285 29.36 -7.87 -25.37
N ILE A 286 29.57 -7.82 -24.05
CA ILE A 286 30.87 -8.16 -23.44
C ILE A 286 31.26 -9.62 -23.77
N ALA A 287 30.32 -10.56 -23.74
CA ALA A 287 30.57 -11.95 -24.10
C ALA A 287 30.95 -12.13 -25.58
N GLN A 288 30.46 -11.27 -26.47
CA GLN A 288 30.76 -11.31 -27.90
C GLN A 288 32.10 -10.63 -28.25
N THR A 289 32.46 -9.56 -27.55
CA THR A 289 33.62 -8.73 -27.90
C THR A 289 34.84 -8.95 -27.01
N GLY A 290 34.64 -9.47 -25.78
CA GLY A 290 35.66 -9.51 -24.74
C GLY A 290 36.03 -8.14 -24.15
N ASP A 291 35.35 -7.07 -24.58
CA ASP A 291 35.58 -5.69 -24.12
C ASP A 291 34.59 -5.31 -23.02
N VAL A 292 35.11 -5.04 -21.81
CA VAL A 292 34.35 -4.65 -20.62
C VAL A 292 33.62 -3.30 -20.78
N SER A 293 34.05 -2.47 -21.71
CA SER A 293 33.48 -1.15 -21.97
C SER A 293 32.26 -1.17 -22.91
N ALA A 294 31.96 -2.32 -23.52
CA ALA A 294 30.82 -2.46 -24.44
C ALA A 294 29.49 -2.06 -23.79
N GLN A 295 28.66 -1.34 -24.56
CA GLN A 295 27.34 -0.82 -24.17
C GLN A 295 26.27 -1.26 -25.15
#